data_AF-A0A933BF59-F1
#
_entry.id   AF-A0A933BF59-F1
#
_cell.length_a   1.000
_cell.length_b   1.000
_cell.length_c   1.000
_cell.angle_alpha   90.00
_cell.angle_beta   90.00
_cell.angle_gamma   90.00
#
_symmetry.space_group_name_H-M   'P 1'
#
loop_
_entity.id
_entity.type
_entity.pdbx_description
1 polymer ?
#
loop_
_entity_poly.entity_id
_entity_poly.type
_entity_poly.pdbx_seq_one_letter_code
_entity_poly.pdbx_strand_id
1 'polypeptide(L)'
;MGSPRLLAMALLLVFAPAGLSGAPNAIKPVPRSLARPSAKAAALRTVTVAAKPLRSERPAPRPDKLLADFVNRLEIIDPGRPEESAEIRESLAFMARSPTARRLMREFIASNSQALVYMDHFKSGWSLIERNGETTVDGRTGYSVTQGELRRVGLNRALMKASPEHRRREMTSVLAHELLGHMLETAKAEQSGVPHTYQLYSGNETNADLVGWVVSLELGQTPQDETMWQFRRDSRRYLRELQSMELEYAPVLSPSQARDPAKEMGRRRARMLKSLESLKRKESRRRRWESVIEHFIRDHRIPRSSFQVMLDGIHADLERYLPEEQARLGSIADALLRWKRAYLDPEKLDSTEALREGFRDPFFARAQRRIRGLSRRLARLLQDRGPEGFRRPEPEEITFPELVWLYTEDRRLNPGHWPRQP
;
A
#
# COMPACT_ATOMS: atom_id res chain seq x y z
N MET A 1 -20.00 42.18 -26.56
CA MET A 1 -20.15 40.73 -26.80
C MET A 1 -19.04 40.05 -26.03
N GLY A 2 -19.39 39.52 -24.86
CA GLY A 2 -18.50 39.37 -23.70
C GLY A 2 -17.81 38.01 -23.59
N SER A 3 -16.57 38.07 -23.10
CA SER A 3 -15.63 36.98 -22.85
C SER A 3 -16.16 35.89 -21.89
N PRO A 4 -15.76 34.62 -22.05
CA PRO A 4 -16.01 33.58 -21.07
C PRO A 4 -15.03 33.74 -19.89
N ARG A 5 -15.57 33.92 -18.68
CA ARG A 5 -14.81 33.84 -17.43
C ARG A 5 -14.46 32.37 -17.15
N LEU A 6 -13.20 32.01 -17.38
CA LEU A 6 -12.57 30.82 -16.82
C LEU A 6 -12.48 31.00 -15.30
N LEU A 7 -13.39 30.37 -14.56
CA LEU A 7 -13.28 30.22 -13.11
C LEU A 7 -12.32 29.06 -12.81
N ALA A 8 -11.05 29.40 -12.56
CA ALA A 8 -10.07 28.46 -12.04
C ALA A 8 -10.42 28.12 -10.58
N MET A 9 -10.98 26.93 -10.35
CA MET A 9 -11.05 26.34 -9.00
C MET A 9 -9.67 25.81 -8.61
N ALA A 10 -8.92 26.62 -7.88
CA ALA A 10 -7.77 26.14 -7.12
C ALA A 10 -8.27 25.37 -5.88
N LEU A 11 -8.56 24.08 -6.05
CA LEU A 11 -8.57 23.16 -4.90
C LEU A 11 -7.10 22.96 -4.50
N LEU A 12 -6.57 23.87 -3.67
CA LEU A 12 -5.24 23.77 -3.07
C LEU A 12 -5.17 22.50 -2.20
N LEU A 13 -4.80 21.38 -2.80
CA LEU A 13 -4.19 20.24 -2.11
C LEU A 13 -2.71 20.57 -1.89
N VAL A 14 -2.41 21.59 -1.08
CA VAL A 14 -1.07 21.82 -0.56
C VAL A 14 -0.98 21.11 0.79
N PHE A 15 -0.49 19.87 0.77
CA PHE A 15 0.07 19.25 1.96
C PHE A 15 1.55 19.64 2.07
N ALA A 16 1.80 20.83 2.61
CA ALA A 16 3.09 21.16 3.18
C ALA A 16 3.04 20.82 4.69
N PRO A 17 3.87 19.89 5.20
CA PRO A 17 4.04 19.78 6.64
C PRO A 17 4.80 21.03 7.11
N ALA A 18 4.12 21.89 7.85
CA ALA A 18 4.78 22.96 8.60
C ALA A 18 5.74 22.31 9.60
N GLY A 19 7.04 22.62 9.45
CA GLY A 19 8.11 22.12 10.29
C GLY A 19 8.02 22.69 11.70
N LEU A 20 8.10 21.79 12.69
CA LEU A 20 8.55 22.11 14.03
C LEU A 20 10.05 21.82 14.08
N SER A 21 10.86 22.88 14.07
CA SER A 21 12.30 22.79 14.34
C SER A 21 12.53 22.66 15.84
N GLY A 22 13.09 21.53 16.26
CA GLY A 22 13.72 21.36 17.57
C GLY A 22 14.97 20.49 17.38
N ALA A 23 16.14 21.12 17.43
CA ALA A 23 17.46 20.48 17.32
C ALA A 23 17.93 19.94 18.71
N PRO A 24 19.13 19.35 18.85
CA PRO A 24 19.29 17.90 18.89
C PRO A 24 19.91 17.41 20.22
N ASN A 25 19.43 16.28 20.76
CA ASN A 25 20.14 15.62 21.85
C ASN A 25 21.09 14.54 21.31
N ALA A 26 22.37 14.76 21.61
CA ALA A 26 23.49 13.91 21.31
C ALA A 26 23.37 12.54 21.99
N ILE A 27 23.44 11.47 21.20
CA ILE A 27 23.65 10.11 21.70
C ILE A 27 25.09 9.71 21.36
N LYS A 28 25.87 9.46 22.42
CA LYS A 28 27.25 8.99 22.38
C LYS A 28 27.34 7.56 21.80
N PRO A 29 28.45 7.19 21.16
CA PRO A 29 28.68 5.84 20.67
C PRO A 29 29.01 4.88 21.82
N VAL A 30 28.44 3.68 21.78
CA VAL A 30 28.83 2.55 22.65
C VAL A 30 29.65 1.56 21.80
N PRO A 31 30.76 1.02 22.34
CA PRO A 31 31.85 0.46 21.53
C PRO A 31 31.64 -1.00 21.08
N ARG A 32 32.31 -1.32 19.96
CA ARG A 32 32.64 -2.67 19.48
C ARG A 32 33.75 -3.29 20.34
N SER A 33 33.59 -4.57 20.71
CA SER A 33 34.62 -5.55 21.15
C SER A 33 33.92 -6.59 22.05
N LEU A 34 34.04 -7.92 21.98
CA LEU A 34 34.96 -8.86 21.34
C LEU A 34 34.34 -10.29 21.45
N ALA A 35 34.66 -11.17 20.48
CA ALA A 35 35.02 -12.61 20.59
C ALA A 35 34.28 -13.55 21.60
N ARG A 36 33.93 -14.82 21.33
CA ARG A 36 34.32 -15.83 20.31
C ARG A 36 33.39 -17.08 20.47
N PRO A 37 33.48 -18.10 19.60
CA PRO A 37 32.41 -19.04 19.29
C PRO A 37 32.42 -20.34 20.13
N SER A 38 31.27 -21.02 20.17
CA SER A 38 31.19 -22.43 20.52
C SER A 38 30.76 -23.23 19.29
N ALA A 39 31.62 -24.18 18.91
CA ALA A 39 31.41 -25.18 17.88
C ALA A 39 31.04 -26.52 18.52
N LYS A 40 30.11 -27.23 17.87
CA LYS A 40 29.72 -28.67 17.95
C LYS A 40 28.19 -28.75 18.02
N ALA A 41 27.47 -29.58 17.29
CA ALA A 41 27.74 -30.58 16.25
C ALA A 41 26.30 -30.91 15.75
N ALA A 42 26.00 -30.89 14.45
CA ALA A 42 26.22 -31.94 13.46
C ALA A 42 24.89 -32.50 12.95
N ALA A 43 24.93 -32.86 11.67
CA ALA A 43 24.00 -33.72 10.94
C ALA A 43 22.65 -33.11 10.51
N LEU A 44 22.64 -32.50 9.32
CA LEU A 44 21.55 -32.75 8.37
C LEU A 44 22.06 -32.74 6.93
N ARG A 45 21.64 -33.79 6.23
CA ARG A 45 22.07 -34.29 4.93
C ARG A 45 22.01 -33.23 3.84
N THR A 46 23.11 -33.10 3.10
CA THR A 46 23.17 -32.50 1.77
C THR A 46 22.28 -33.27 0.81
N VAL A 47 21.17 -32.66 0.38
CA VAL A 47 20.47 -33.06 -0.85
C VAL A 47 21.05 -32.20 -1.96
N THR A 48 21.98 -32.77 -2.71
CA THR A 48 22.54 -32.17 -3.92
C THR A 48 21.48 -32.24 -5.02
N VAL A 49 20.62 -31.22 -5.14
CA VAL A 49 19.81 -31.04 -6.34
C VAL A 49 20.72 -30.46 -7.40
N ALA A 50 21.11 -31.30 -8.36
CA ALA A 50 21.84 -30.87 -9.55
C ALA A 50 21.00 -29.83 -10.30
N ALA A 51 21.37 -28.55 -10.17
CA ALA A 51 20.82 -27.49 -10.99
C ALA A 51 21.29 -27.69 -12.43
N LYS A 52 20.35 -28.08 -13.30
CA LYS A 52 20.54 -28.15 -14.74
C LYS A 52 20.94 -26.75 -15.24
N PRO A 53 22.06 -26.57 -15.95
CA PRO A 53 22.42 -25.26 -16.49
C PRO A 53 21.44 -24.88 -17.59
N LEU A 54 20.69 -23.79 -17.39
CA LEU A 54 19.90 -23.14 -18.44
C LEU A 54 20.85 -22.46 -19.43
N ARG A 55 21.40 -23.24 -20.36
CA ARG A 55 21.92 -22.72 -21.63
C ARG A 55 20.76 -22.58 -22.61
N SER A 56 20.40 -21.33 -22.91
CA SER A 56 20.29 -20.88 -24.29
C SER A 56 20.39 -19.36 -24.31
N GLU A 57 21.54 -18.85 -24.74
CA GLU A 57 21.65 -17.51 -25.31
C GLU A 57 20.67 -17.46 -26.49
N ARG A 58 19.48 -16.90 -26.26
CA ARG A 58 18.62 -16.46 -27.34
C ARG A 58 19.25 -15.21 -27.94
N PRO A 59 19.28 -15.05 -29.28
CA PRO A 59 19.70 -13.81 -29.90
C PRO A 59 18.86 -12.67 -29.33
N ALA A 60 19.51 -11.54 -29.03
CA ALA A 60 18.84 -10.35 -28.49
C ALA A 60 17.61 -10.04 -29.37
N PRO A 61 16.38 -10.09 -28.83
CA PRO A 61 15.20 -9.79 -29.61
C PRO A 61 15.34 -8.38 -30.17
N ARG A 62 14.99 -8.19 -31.45
CA ARG A 62 14.82 -6.86 -32.05
C ARG A 62 14.04 -5.98 -31.05
N PRO A 63 14.44 -4.72 -30.82
CA PRO A 63 13.75 -3.86 -29.87
C PRO A 63 12.27 -3.83 -30.23
N ASP A 64 11.44 -4.28 -29.30
CA ASP A 64 10.00 -4.34 -29.45
C ASP A 64 9.49 -2.94 -29.74
N LYS A 65 8.98 -2.72 -30.97
CA LYS A 65 8.51 -1.41 -31.44
C LYS A 65 7.54 -0.78 -30.44
N LEU A 66 6.68 -1.60 -29.80
CA LEU A 66 5.76 -1.10 -28.78
C LEU A 66 6.47 -0.48 -27.58
N LEU A 67 7.52 -1.14 -27.07
CA LEU A 67 8.29 -0.62 -25.94
C LEU A 67 9.04 0.66 -26.34
N ALA A 68 9.62 0.70 -27.54
CA ALA A 68 10.29 1.90 -28.04
C ALA A 68 9.30 3.08 -28.16
N ASP A 69 8.14 2.86 -28.79
CA ASP A 69 7.10 3.88 -28.94
C ASP A 69 6.56 4.34 -27.57
N PHE A 70 6.43 3.43 -26.60
CA PHE A 70 6.01 3.75 -25.24
C PHE A 70 7.07 4.57 -24.50
N VAL A 71 8.33 4.15 -24.54
CA VAL A 71 9.44 4.88 -23.89
C VAL A 71 9.63 6.27 -24.50
N ASN A 72 9.35 6.46 -25.80
CA ASN A 72 9.36 7.78 -26.43
C ASN A 72 8.26 8.73 -25.89
N ARG A 73 7.28 8.21 -25.15
CA ARG A 73 6.30 9.02 -24.41
C ARG A 73 6.75 9.39 -23.01
N LEU A 74 7.89 8.87 -22.56
CA LEU A 74 8.39 9.04 -21.20
C LEU A 74 9.68 9.87 -21.20
N GLU A 75 9.71 10.88 -20.33
CA GLU A 75 10.95 11.56 -19.97
C GLU A 75 11.51 10.90 -18.71
N ILE A 76 12.53 10.04 -18.87
CA ILE A 76 13.17 9.37 -17.73
C ILE A 76 14.32 10.26 -17.24
N ILE A 77 14.15 10.89 -16.07
CA ILE A 77 15.15 11.81 -15.52
C ILE A 77 16.33 11.04 -14.94
N ASP A 78 17.51 11.53 -15.27
CA ASP A 78 18.80 11.07 -14.78
C ASP A 78 19.57 12.24 -14.17
N PRO A 79 19.50 12.45 -12.84
CA PRO A 79 20.17 13.58 -12.18
C PRO A 79 21.67 13.32 -11.95
N GLY A 80 22.34 12.64 -12.89
CA GLY A 80 23.74 12.21 -12.76
C GLY A 80 23.92 10.84 -12.11
N ARG A 81 22.93 9.95 -12.25
CA ARG A 81 22.85 8.59 -11.72
C ARG A 81 22.35 7.62 -12.80
N PRO A 82 23.20 7.26 -13.78
CA PRO A 82 22.82 6.42 -14.91
C PRO A 82 22.31 5.04 -14.52
N GLU A 83 22.69 4.54 -13.35
CA GLU A 83 22.17 3.30 -12.78
C GLU A 83 20.67 3.39 -12.46
N GLU A 84 20.18 4.54 -11.98
CA GLU A 84 18.76 4.72 -11.65
C GLU A 84 17.90 4.74 -12.92
N SER A 85 18.35 5.45 -13.96
CA SER A 85 17.66 5.51 -15.24
C SER A 85 17.70 4.16 -15.98
N ALA A 86 18.79 3.41 -15.87
CA ALA A 86 18.92 2.06 -16.40
C ALA A 86 17.92 1.08 -15.75
N GLU A 87 17.79 1.09 -14.42
CA GLU A 87 16.85 0.21 -13.70
C GLU A 87 15.38 0.51 -14.03
N ILE A 88 15.03 1.78 -14.24
CA ILE A 88 13.70 2.16 -14.73
C ILE A 88 13.47 1.56 -16.12
N ARG A 89 14.41 1.72 -17.05
CA ARG A 89 14.30 1.19 -18.42
C ARG A 89 14.22 -0.33 -18.44
N GLU A 90 14.99 -1.01 -17.59
CA GLU A 90 14.93 -2.46 -17.44
C GLU A 90 13.56 -2.92 -16.92
N SER A 91 13.03 -2.23 -15.90
CA SER A 91 11.70 -2.52 -15.34
C SER A 91 10.59 -2.28 -16.37
N LEU A 92 10.68 -1.22 -17.18
CA LEU A 92 9.76 -0.97 -18.30
C LEU A 92 9.83 -2.07 -19.37
N ALA A 93 11.04 -2.55 -19.69
CA ALA A 93 11.23 -3.64 -20.63
C ALA A 93 10.68 -4.97 -20.10
N PHE A 94 10.81 -5.22 -18.79
CA PHE A 94 10.22 -6.37 -18.13
C PHE A 94 8.68 -6.27 -18.09
N MET A 95 8.16 -5.09 -17.74
CA MET A 95 6.74 -4.76 -17.77
C MET A 95 6.10 -5.07 -19.14
N ALA A 96 6.78 -4.72 -20.25
CA ALA A 96 6.30 -4.95 -21.60
C ALA A 96 6.12 -6.44 -22.00
N ARG A 97 6.58 -7.38 -21.16
CA ARG A 97 6.33 -8.83 -21.35
C ARG A 97 4.93 -9.25 -20.89
N SER A 98 4.27 -8.46 -20.03
CA SER A 98 2.90 -8.73 -19.57
C SER A 98 1.88 -8.43 -20.69
N PRO A 99 1.01 -9.38 -21.06
CA PRO A 99 -0.06 -9.12 -22.03
C PRO A 99 -0.97 -7.94 -21.66
N THR A 100 -1.24 -7.76 -20.36
CA THR A 100 -2.03 -6.63 -19.87
C THR A 100 -1.28 -5.31 -20.05
N ALA A 101 0.00 -5.24 -19.67
CA ALA A 101 0.82 -4.06 -19.87
C ALA A 101 0.91 -3.68 -21.35
N ARG A 102 1.16 -4.64 -22.26
CA ARG A 102 1.20 -4.39 -23.70
C ARG A 102 -0.07 -3.78 -24.27
N ARG A 103 -1.24 -4.20 -23.76
CA ARG A 103 -2.51 -3.61 -24.18
C ARG A 103 -2.61 -2.16 -23.68
N LEU A 104 -2.31 -1.92 -22.41
CA LEU A 104 -2.43 -0.60 -21.80
C LEU A 104 -1.37 0.38 -22.33
N MET A 105 -0.15 -0.07 -22.66
CA MET A 105 0.87 0.74 -23.34
C MET A 105 0.38 1.23 -24.71
N ARG A 106 -0.31 0.38 -25.48
CA ARG A 106 -0.94 0.81 -26.75
C ARG A 106 -2.00 1.87 -26.52
N GLU A 107 -2.83 1.69 -25.49
CA GLU A 107 -3.83 2.69 -25.11
C GLU A 107 -3.17 4.01 -24.68
N PHE A 108 -2.06 3.97 -23.94
CA PHE A 108 -1.28 5.15 -23.51
C PHE A 108 -0.67 5.92 -24.68
N ILE A 109 -0.11 5.20 -25.65
CA ILE A 109 0.41 5.82 -26.89
C ILE A 109 -0.74 6.45 -27.68
N ALA A 110 -1.88 5.74 -27.80
CA ALA A 110 -3.06 6.20 -28.54
C ALA A 110 -3.74 7.40 -27.86
N SER A 111 -3.69 7.51 -26.54
CA SER A 111 -4.18 8.68 -25.80
C SER A 111 -3.22 9.86 -25.84
N ASN A 112 -2.11 9.76 -26.58
CA ASN A 112 -1.04 10.77 -26.65
C ASN A 112 -0.55 11.20 -25.26
N SER A 113 -0.57 10.28 -24.29
CA SER A 113 -0.17 10.56 -22.92
C SER A 113 1.35 10.67 -22.83
N GLN A 114 1.82 11.52 -21.93
CA GLN A 114 3.23 11.72 -21.63
C GLN A 114 3.42 11.73 -20.10
N ALA A 115 4.60 11.32 -19.65
CA ALA A 115 4.95 11.36 -18.24
C ALA A 115 6.46 11.51 -18.04
N LEU A 116 6.84 12.23 -16.99
CA LEU A 116 8.18 12.28 -16.46
C LEU A 116 8.33 11.19 -15.38
N VAL A 117 9.36 10.36 -15.46
CA VAL A 117 9.62 9.25 -14.54
C VAL A 117 10.99 9.42 -13.89
N TYR A 118 11.07 9.29 -12.56
CA TYR A 118 12.31 9.50 -11.81
C TYR A 118 12.34 8.73 -10.50
N MET A 119 13.54 8.55 -9.95
CA MET A 119 13.74 8.10 -8.58
C MET A 119 13.70 9.28 -7.61
N ASP A 120 12.79 9.24 -6.65
CA ASP A 120 12.59 10.28 -5.64
C ASP A 120 13.07 9.86 -4.25
N HIS A 121 13.43 10.85 -3.44
CA HIS A 121 13.81 10.69 -2.04
C HIS A 121 12.61 10.89 -1.11
N PHE A 122 11.97 9.78 -0.75
CA PHE A 122 10.83 9.81 0.15
C PHE A 122 11.33 10.08 1.57
N LYS A 123 10.80 11.13 2.22
CA LYS A 123 11.24 11.54 3.56
C LYS A 123 10.74 10.62 4.68
N SER A 124 9.62 9.92 4.46
CA SER A 124 8.96 9.08 5.46
C SER A 124 8.02 8.07 4.78
N GLY A 125 7.43 7.17 5.57
CA GLY A 125 6.42 6.21 5.10
C GLY A 125 7.00 4.96 4.43
N TRP A 126 8.29 4.69 4.62
CA TRP A 126 8.95 3.47 4.15
C TRP A 126 10.05 3.01 5.12
N SER A 127 10.41 1.74 5.03
CA SER A 127 11.57 1.17 5.72
C SER A 127 12.21 0.04 4.90
N LEU A 128 13.47 -0.31 5.20
CA LEU A 128 14.09 -1.53 4.68
C LEU A 128 13.89 -2.64 5.72
N ILE A 129 13.38 -3.78 5.28
CA ILE A 129 13.21 -4.95 6.13
C ILE A 129 13.80 -6.19 5.45
N GLU A 130 14.26 -7.14 6.25
CA GLU A 130 14.64 -8.46 5.78
C GLU A 130 13.42 -9.38 5.80
N ARG A 131 13.06 -9.95 4.64
CA ARG A 131 11.97 -10.91 4.49
C ARG A 131 12.49 -12.12 3.74
N ASN A 132 12.45 -13.29 4.37
CA ASN A 132 12.97 -14.56 3.81
C ASN A 132 14.44 -14.48 3.36
N GLY A 133 15.27 -13.69 4.04
CA GLY A 133 16.68 -13.49 3.70
C GLY A 133 16.94 -12.53 2.53
N GLU A 134 15.90 -11.83 2.06
CA GLU A 134 16.02 -10.75 1.09
C GLU A 134 15.73 -9.38 1.72
N THR A 135 16.58 -8.41 1.43
CA THR A 135 16.30 -7.01 1.72
C THR A 135 15.17 -6.49 0.81
N THR A 136 14.09 -6.00 1.43
CA THR A 136 12.89 -5.50 0.76
C THR A 136 12.54 -4.09 1.23
N VAL A 137 11.75 -3.35 0.45
CA VAL A 137 11.16 -2.08 0.88
C VAL A 137 9.75 -2.35 1.39
N ASP A 138 9.45 -1.90 2.61
CA ASP A 138 8.11 -1.94 3.18
C ASP A 138 7.54 -0.52 3.27
N GLY A 139 6.27 -0.36 2.92
CA GLY A 139 5.58 0.94 2.86
C GLY A 139 5.52 1.54 1.45
N ARG A 140 5.66 2.86 1.34
CA ARG A 140 5.42 3.61 0.10
C ARG A 140 6.55 3.40 -0.92
N THR A 141 6.23 2.84 -2.09
CA THR A 141 7.20 2.52 -3.15
C THR A 141 7.08 3.42 -4.39
N GLY A 142 5.97 4.14 -4.56
CA GLY A 142 5.76 5.08 -5.66
C GLY A 142 4.71 6.15 -5.40
N TYR A 143 4.56 7.06 -6.37
CA TYR A 143 3.41 7.93 -6.52
C TYR A 143 3.31 8.51 -7.93
N SER A 144 2.13 9.03 -8.26
CA SER A 144 1.88 9.81 -9.46
C SER A 144 1.31 11.19 -9.13
N VAL A 145 1.77 12.20 -9.87
CA VAL A 145 1.14 13.52 -9.93
C VAL A 145 0.50 13.64 -11.30
N THR A 146 -0.81 13.45 -11.33
CA THR A 146 -1.60 13.40 -12.57
C THR A 146 -2.18 14.76 -12.96
N GLN A 147 -2.03 15.78 -12.10
CA GLN A 147 -2.45 17.16 -12.33
C GLN A 147 -1.34 18.01 -12.94
N GLY A 148 -1.73 19.01 -13.72
CA GLY A 148 -0.84 20.01 -14.32
C GLY A 148 -0.31 19.62 -15.69
N GLU A 149 0.46 20.52 -16.30
CA GLU A 149 1.01 20.34 -17.66
C GLU A 149 2.04 19.20 -17.73
N LEU A 150 2.82 19.00 -16.66
CA LEU A 150 3.84 17.97 -16.59
C LEU A 150 3.48 16.91 -15.55
N ARG A 151 2.92 15.82 -16.05
CA ARG A 151 2.62 14.61 -15.28
C ARG A 151 3.89 13.90 -14.85
N ARG A 152 3.91 13.44 -13.60
CA ARG A 152 5.12 12.90 -12.95
C ARG A 152 4.84 11.58 -12.26
N VAL A 153 5.79 10.65 -12.35
CA VAL A 153 5.83 9.40 -11.61
C VAL A 153 7.15 9.33 -10.85
N GLY A 154 7.05 9.31 -9.52
CA GLY A 154 8.20 9.16 -8.62
C GLY A 154 8.26 7.73 -8.08
N LEU A 155 9.41 7.08 -8.21
CA LEU A 155 9.71 5.80 -7.58
C LEU A 155 10.55 6.01 -6.34
N ASN A 156 10.31 5.25 -5.27
CA ASN A 156 11.11 5.39 -4.05
C ASN A 156 12.54 4.89 -4.30
N ARG A 157 13.52 5.80 -4.19
CA ARG A 157 14.94 5.49 -4.39
C ARG A 157 15.48 4.42 -3.42
N ALA A 158 14.79 4.17 -2.30
CA ALA A 158 15.10 3.04 -1.42
C ALA A 158 15.05 1.67 -2.13
N LEU A 159 14.28 1.55 -3.22
CA LEU A 159 14.22 0.33 -4.04
C LEU A 159 15.60 -0.05 -4.61
N MET A 160 16.49 0.93 -4.83
CA MET A 160 17.86 0.69 -5.27
C MET A 160 18.69 -0.09 -4.25
N LYS A 161 18.28 -0.09 -2.97
CA LYS A 161 18.92 -0.82 -1.86
C LYS A 161 18.33 -2.20 -1.62
N ALA A 162 17.20 -2.54 -2.25
CA ALA A 162 16.59 -3.85 -2.13
C ALA A 162 17.37 -4.91 -2.94
N SER A 163 17.07 -6.19 -2.70
CA SER A 163 17.62 -7.28 -3.51
C SER A 163 17.30 -7.04 -4.99
N PRO A 164 18.20 -7.37 -5.95
CA PRO A 164 17.95 -7.13 -7.37
C PRO A 164 16.65 -7.75 -7.88
N GLU A 165 16.28 -8.92 -7.35
CA GLU A 165 15.02 -9.58 -7.71
C GLU A 165 13.81 -8.81 -7.16
N HIS A 166 13.80 -8.45 -5.88
CA HIS A 166 12.73 -7.64 -5.30
C HIS A 166 12.60 -6.28 -5.99
N ARG A 167 13.73 -5.58 -6.20
CA ARG A 167 13.76 -4.30 -6.92
C ARG A 167 13.07 -4.38 -8.27
N ARG A 168 13.47 -5.34 -9.13
CA ARG A 168 12.88 -5.51 -10.46
C ARG A 168 11.38 -5.80 -10.38
N ARG A 169 10.97 -6.69 -9.46
CA ARG A 169 9.56 -7.06 -9.27
C ARG A 169 8.71 -5.86 -8.84
N GLU A 170 9.14 -5.17 -7.79
CA GLU A 170 8.44 -4.07 -7.16
C GLU A 170 8.40 -2.84 -8.07
N MET A 171 9.53 -2.42 -8.66
CA MET A 171 9.56 -1.30 -9.60
C MET A 171 8.64 -1.54 -10.81
N THR A 172 8.58 -2.76 -11.31
CA THR A 172 7.68 -3.12 -12.42
C THR A 172 6.21 -2.99 -12.01
N SER A 173 5.85 -3.48 -10.83
CA SER A 173 4.50 -3.39 -10.27
C SER A 173 4.08 -1.92 -10.11
N VAL A 174 4.94 -1.12 -9.49
CA VAL A 174 4.70 0.30 -9.24
C VAL A 174 4.62 1.08 -10.55
N LEU A 175 5.52 0.87 -11.50
CA LEU A 175 5.45 1.53 -12.81
C LEU A 175 4.14 1.21 -13.54
N ALA A 176 3.65 -0.03 -13.46
CA ALA A 176 2.37 -0.40 -14.04
C ALA A 176 1.20 0.30 -13.34
N HIS A 177 1.21 0.32 -12.00
CA HIS A 177 0.22 1.02 -11.18
C HIS A 177 0.17 2.52 -11.53
N GLU A 178 1.31 3.20 -11.53
CA GLU A 178 1.38 4.66 -11.72
C GLU A 178 1.15 5.08 -13.18
N LEU A 179 1.85 4.48 -14.15
CA LEU A 179 1.77 4.89 -15.56
C LEU A 179 0.50 4.37 -16.25
N LEU A 180 0.16 3.10 -16.02
CA LEU A 180 -0.93 2.44 -16.75
C LEU A 180 -2.24 2.42 -15.96
N GLY A 181 -2.16 2.55 -14.64
CA GLY A 181 -3.30 2.63 -13.73
C GLY A 181 -3.82 4.05 -13.54
N HIS A 182 -2.96 4.99 -13.14
CA HIS A 182 -3.33 6.37 -12.87
C HIS A 182 -3.21 7.29 -14.08
N MET A 183 -2.03 7.35 -14.72
CA MET A 183 -1.76 8.34 -15.77
C MET A 183 -2.63 8.10 -17.01
N LEU A 184 -2.69 6.85 -17.49
CA LEU A 184 -3.55 6.47 -18.60
C LEU A 184 -5.03 6.80 -18.35
N GLU A 185 -5.55 6.45 -17.18
CA GLU A 185 -6.97 6.68 -16.88
C GLU A 185 -7.29 8.15 -16.65
N THR A 186 -6.35 8.92 -16.11
CA THR A 186 -6.49 10.38 -16.04
C THR A 186 -6.56 10.99 -17.43
N ALA A 187 -5.73 10.54 -18.38
CA ALA A 187 -5.79 10.99 -19.77
C ALA A 187 -7.17 10.70 -20.41
N LYS A 188 -7.72 9.51 -20.15
CA LYS A 188 -9.06 9.13 -20.63
C LYS A 188 -10.17 9.96 -19.98
N ALA A 189 -10.00 10.34 -18.70
CA ALA A 189 -10.93 11.21 -18.00
C ALA A 189 -10.89 12.64 -18.55
N GLU A 190 -9.71 13.17 -18.87
CA GLU A 190 -9.55 14.47 -19.56
C GLU A 190 -10.21 14.47 -20.93
N GLN A 191 -9.99 13.44 -21.74
CA GLN A 191 -10.66 13.28 -23.04
C GLN A 191 -12.19 13.19 -22.90
N SER A 192 -12.69 12.73 -21.75
CA SER A 192 -14.12 12.68 -21.44
C SER A 192 -14.62 13.94 -20.73
N GLY A 193 -13.79 14.95 -20.51
CA GLY A 193 -14.16 16.20 -19.83
C GLY A 193 -14.41 16.08 -18.33
N VAL A 194 -13.97 15.00 -17.67
CA VAL A 194 -14.21 14.74 -16.23
C VAL A 194 -12.95 14.50 -15.37
N PRO A 195 -11.80 15.17 -15.62
CA PRO A 195 -10.55 14.88 -14.89
C PRO A 195 -10.64 15.17 -13.38
N HIS A 196 -11.28 16.28 -13.00
CA HIS A 196 -11.45 16.64 -11.58
C HIS A 196 -12.35 15.64 -10.83
N THR A 197 -13.46 15.23 -11.46
CA THR A 197 -14.34 14.20 -10.90
C THR A 197 -13.63 12.86 -10.78
N TYR A 198 -12.76 12.51 -11.74
CA TYR A 198 -12.00 11.28 -11.72
C TYR A 198 -11.01 11.19 -10.55
N GLN A 199 -10.38 12.31 -10.16
CA GLN A 199 -9.50 12.34 -8.99
C GLN A 199 -10.24 12.02 -7.68
N LEU A 200 -11.53 12.35 -7.63
CA LEU A 200 -12.41 12.01 -6.52
C LEU A 200 -13.09 10.66 -6.70
N TYR A 201 -12.76 9.87 -7.72
CA TYR A 201 -13.36 8.57 -7.94
C TYR A 201 -12.60 7.45 -7.23
N SER A 202 -13.30 6.76 -6.33
CA SER A 202 -12.79 5.59 -5.60
C SER A 202 -12.24 4.46 -6.49
N GLY A 203 -12.69 4.37 -7.75
CA GLY A 203 -12.18 3.38 -8.69
C GLY A 203 -10.84 3.74 -9.32
N ASN A 204 -10.31 4.96 -9.12
CA ASN A 204 -8.99 5.34 -9.60
C ASN A 204 -7.91 4.44 -8.97
N GLU A 205 -7.85 4.41 -7.65
CA GLU A 205 -6.90 3.58 -6.89
C GLU A 205 -7.10 2.09 -7.18
N THR A 206 -8.33 1.61 -7.02
CA THR A 206 -8.64 0.20 -7.31
C THR A 206 -8.25 -0.23 -8.74
N ASN A 207 -8.37 0.66 -9.73
CA ASN A 207 -7.90 0.35 -11.07
C ASN A 207 -6.37 0.23 -11.11
N ALA A 208 -5.66 1.17 -10.49
CA ALA A 208 -4.20 1.19 -10.46
C ALA A 208 -3.63 -0.03 -9.73
N ASP A 209 -4.17 -0.39 -8.57
CA ASP A 209 -3.80 -1.63 -7.85
C ASP A 209 -4.00 -2.86 -8.71
N LEU A 210 -5.19 -2.98 -9.32
CA LEU A 210 -5.50 -4.11 -10.19
C LEU A 210 -4.57 -4.19 -11.39
N VAL A 211 -4.15 -3.06 -11.96
CA VAL A 211 -3.16 -3.05 -13.04
C VAL A 211 -1.80 -3.53 -12.53
N GLY A 212 -1.31 -2.97 -11.42
CA GLY A 212 -0.05 -3.39 -10.79
C GLY A 212 -0.02 -4.89 -10.49
N TRP A 213 -1.01 -5.38 -9.73
CA TRP A 213 -1.12 -6.79 -9.35
C TRP A 213 -1.22 -7.72 -10.56
N VAL A 214 -2.09 -7.42 -11.53
CA VAL A 214 -2.27 -8.29 -12.71
C VAL A 214 -0.99 -8.34 -13.55
N VAL A 215 -0.32 -7.21 -13.77
CA VAL A 215 0.94 -7.15 -14.51
C VAL A 215 2.01 -7.97 -13.79
N SER A 216 2.17 -7.78 -12.49
CA SER A 216 3.14 -8.52 -11.67
C SER A 216 2.92 -10.04 -11.71
N LEU A 217 1.67 -10.50 -11.53
CA LEU A 217 1.35 -11.93 -11.58
C LEU A 217 1.53 -12.55 -12.97
N GLU A 218 1.26 -11.81 -14.04
CA GLU A 218 1.51 -12.27 -15.42
C GLU A 218 3.00 -12.46 -15.72
N LEU A 219 3.87 -11.75 -15.00
CA LEU A 219 5.32 -11.86 -15.09
C LEU A 219 5.89 -12.96 -14.19
N GLY A 220 5.01 -13.77 -13.58
CA GLY A 220 5.40 -14.90 -12.74
C GLY A 220 5.75 -14.53 -11.30
N GLN A 221 5.46 -13.30 -10.86
CA GLN A 221 5.70 -12.92 -9.48
C GLN A 221 4.79 -13.70 -8.52
N THR A 222 5.34 -14.01 -7.35
CA THR A 222 4.60 -14.64 -6.26
C THR A 222 3.63 -13.65 -5.63
N PRO A 223 2.37 -14.04 -5.35
CA PRO A 223 1.36 -13.18 -4.75
C PRO A 223 1.63 -12.90 -3.26
N GLN A 224 2.55 -11.99 -2.95
CA GLN A 224 2.96 -11.66 -1.57
C GLN A 224 2.23 -10.44 -0.97
N ASP A 225 1.46 -9.71 -1.79
CA ASP A 225 0.76 -8.49 -1.35
C ASP A 225 -0.53 -8.83 -0.57
N GLU A 226 -0.54 -8.54 0.73
CA GLU A 226 -1.71 -8.76 1.59
C GLU A 226 -2.92 -7.91 1.17
N THR A 227 -2.69 -6.71 0.63
CA THR A 227 -3.78 -5.82 0.18
C THR A 227 -4.50 -6.40 -1.05
N MET A 228 -3.78 -7.07 -1.94
CA MET A 228 -4.35 -7.84 -3.04
C MET A 228 -5.25 -8.98 -2.53
N TRP A 229 -4.79 -9.72 -1.52
CA TRP A 229 -5.57 -10.81 -0.92
C TRP A 229 -6.79 -10.30 -0.17
N GLN A 230 -6.67 -9.15 0.49
CA GLN A 230 -7.77 -8.46 1.12
C GLN A 230 -8.82 -8.04 0.08
N PHE A 231 -8.38 -7.42 -1.02
CA PHE A 231 -9.25 -7.06 -2.13
C PHE A 231 -9.97 -8.28 -2.72
N ARG A 232 -9.26 -9.41 -2.88
CA ARG A 232 -9.82 -10.65 -3.42
C ARG A 232 -10.90 -11.26 -2.51
N ARG A 233 -10.74 -11.11 -1.19
CA ARG A 233 -11.70 -11.56 -0.16
C ARG A 233 -12.93 -10.66 -0.11
N ASP A 234 -12.73 -9.35 0.02
CA ASP A 234 -13.82 -8.35 0.05
C ASP A 234 -13.31 -6.99 -0.44
N SER A 235 -13.55 -6.70 -1.72
CA SER A 235 -13.14 -5.45 -2.35
C SER A 235 -13.81 -4.20 -1.74
N ARG A 236 -15.00 -4.33 -1.16
CA ARG A 236 -15.66 -3.22 -0.48
C ARG A 236 -15.02 -2.95 0.87
N ARG A 237 -14.57 -3.99 1.57
CA ARG A 237 -13.82 -3.85 2.83
C ARG A 237 -12.47 -3.22 2.58
N TYR A 238 -11.73 -3.70 1.58
CA TYR A 238 -10.48 -3.10 1.13
C TYR A 238 -10.60 -1.58 0.92
N LEU A 239 -11.57 -1.14 0.11
CA LEU A 239 -11.79 0.29 -0.13
C LEU A 239 -12.13 1.08 1.13
N ARG A 240 -12.90 0.49 2.06
CA ARG A 240 -13.22 1.15 3.33
C ARG A 240 -11.98 1.27 4.23
N GLU A 241 -11.08 0.28 4.18
CA GLU A 241 -9.85 0.29 4.95
C GLU A 241 -8.88 1.34 4.42
N LEU A 242 -8.66 1.42 3.10
CA LEU A 242 -7.91 2.52 2.48
C LEU A 242 -8.44 3.90 2.92
N GLN A 243 -9.76 4.10 2.84
CA GLN A 243 -10.43 5.35 3.28
C GLN A 243 -10.28 5.66 4.78
N SER A 244 -9.86 4.70 5.59
CA SER A 244 -9.64 4.83 7.03
C SER A 244 -8.17 4.86 7.43
N MET A 245 -7.28 4.47 6.51
CA MET A 245 -5.85 4.44 6.71
C MET A 245 -5.18 5.67 6.11
N GLU A 246 -5.70 6.21 5.01
CA GLU A 246 -5.01 7.26 4.27
C GLU A 246 -5.90 8.46 4.03
N LEU A 247 -5.36 9.63 4.38
CA LEU A 247 -6.08 10.89 4.34
C LEU A 247 -6.48 11.27 2.90
N GLU A 248 -5.63 10.96 1.93
CA GLU A 248 -5.86 11.24 0.51
C GLU A 248 -6.99 10.38 -0.09
N TYR A 249 -7.23 9.18 0.46
CA TYR A 249 -8.35 8.33 0.04
C TYR A 249 -9.64 8.58 0.81
N ALA A 250 -9.60 9.30 1.93
CA ALA A 250 -10.81 9.67 2.66
C ALA A 250 -11.92 10.37 1.82
N PRO A 251 -11.64 11.22 0.79
CA PRO A 251 -12.68 11.97 0.06
C PRO A 251 -13.32 11.15 -1.03
N VAL A 252 -12.65 10.09 -1.50
CA VAL A 252 -12.98 9.48 -2.79
C VAL A 252 -14.35 8.83 -2.77
N LEU A 253 -15.14 9.01 -3.82
CA LEU A 253 -16.53 8.64 -3.95
C LEU A 253 -16.71 7.58 -5.04
N SER A 254 -17.70 6.72 -4.86
CA SER A 254 -18.31 5.98 -5.97
C SER A 254 -19.43 6.85 -6.60
N PRO A 255 -19.86 6.55 -7.84
CA PRO A 255 -20.99 7.26 -8.46
C PRO A 255 -22.26 7.26 -7.60
N SER A 256 -22.50 6.18 -6.84
CA SER A 256 -23.62 6.13 -5.89
C SER A 256 -23.44 7.05 -4.68
N GLN A 257 -22.22 7.18 -4.17
CA GLN A 257 -21.92 8.06 -3.03
C GLN A 257 -21.92 9.53 -3.43
N ALA A 258 -21.52 9.84 -4.66
CA ALA A 258 -21.51 11.20 -5.19
C ALA A 258 -22.89 11.86 -5.26
N ARG A 259 -23.98 11.09 -5.24
CA ARG A 259 -25.36 11.63 -5.17
C ARG A 259 -25.57 12.46 -3.90
N ASP A 260 -24.96 12.06 -2.79
CA ASP A 260 -25.03 12.77 -1.52
C ASP A 260 -23.67 12.70 -0.80
N PRO A 261 -22.69 13.50 -1.25
CA PRO A 261 -21.32 13.41 -0.77
C PRO A 261 -21.21 13.88 0.69
N ALA A 262 -22.00 14.88 1.09
CA ALA A 262 -22.06 15.36 2.47
C ALA A 262 -22.52 14.27 3.44
N LYS A 263 -23.57 13.51 3.09
CA LYS A 263 -24.03 12.37 3.88
C LYS A 263 -22.99 11.26 3.93
N GLU A 264 -22.31 10.98 2.82
CA GLU A 264 -21.24 9.97 2.83
C GLU A 264 -20.08 10.39 3.74
N MET A 265 -19.57 11.62 3.64
CA MET A 265 -18.54 12.13 4.54
C MET A 265 -18.97 12.05 6.01
N GLY A 266 -20.23 12.37 6.32
CA GLY A 266 -20.81 12.21 7.65
C GLY A 266 -20.80 10.75 8.14
N ARG A 267 -21.21 9.80 7.29
CA ARG A 267 -21.19 8.36 7.60
C ARG A 267 -19.77 7.84 7.82
N ARG A 268 -18.80 8.27 7.00
CA ARG A 268 -17.39 7.89 7.17
C ARG A 268 -16.83 8.43 8.48
N ARG A 269 -17.08 9.70 8.78
CA ARG A 269 -16.65 10.33 10.03
C ARG A 269 -17.19 9.57 11.25
N ALA A 270 -18.48 9.21 11.24
CA ALA A 270 -19.06 8.42 12.32
C ALA A 270 -18.36 7.07 12.52
N ARG A 271 -17.94 6.39 11.42
CA ARG A 271 -17.13 5.16 11.51
C ARG A 271 -15.74 5.42 12.10
N MET A 272 -15.08 6.52 11.72
CA MET A 272 -13.76 6.87 12.27
C MET A 272 -13.84 7.14 13.76
N LEU A 273 -14.85 7.90 14.21
CA LEU A 273 -15.09 8.16 15.63
C LEU A 273 -15.41 6.88 16.42
N LYS A 274 -16.22 5.97 15.87
CA LYS A 274 -16.46 4.66 16.48
C LYS A 274 -15.19 3.82 16.58
N SER A 275 -14.33 3.90 15.57
CA SER A 275 -13.04 3.19 15.56
C SER A 275 -12.09 3.76 16.61
N LEU A 276 -12.01 5.09 16.74
CA LEU A 276 -11.27 5.78 17.81
C LEU A 276 -11.74 5.34 19.20
N GLU A 277 -13.05 5.29 19.43
CA GLU A 277 -13.60 4.79 20.70
C GLU A 277 -13.20 3.33 20.96
N SER A 278 -13.12 2.51 19.90
CA SER A 278 -12.71 1.12 20.01
C SER A 278 -11.21 0.93 20.26
N LEU A 279 -10.36 1.91 19.97
CA LEU A 279 -8.92 1.83 20.24
C LEU A 279 -8.63 1.70 21.73
N LYS A 280 -9.39 2.40 22.59
CA LYS A 280 -9.26 2.24 24.06
C LYS A 280 -9.53 0.80 24.48
N ARG A 281 -10.56 0.16 23.91
CA ARG A 281 -10.86 -1.26 24.17
C ARG A 281 -9.74 -2.17 23.65
N LYS A 282 -9.16 -1.86 22.49
CA LYS A 282 -8.02 -2.59 21.92
C LYS A 282 -6.79 -2.46 22.84
N GLU A 283 -6.48 -1.26 23.32
CA GLU A 283 -5.41 -1.00 24.29
C GLU A 283 -5.62 -1.77 25.59
N SER A 284 -6.79 -1.66 26.22
CA SER A 284 -7.10 -2.42 27.45
C SER A 284 -6.99 -3.93 27.24
N ARG A 285 -7.41 -4.43 26.06
CA ARG A 285 -7.26 -5.84 25.71
C ARG A 285 -5.79 -6.24 25.59
N ARG A 286 -4.93 -5.41 24.97
CA ARG A 286 -3.49 -5.67 24.86
C ARG A 286 -2.82 -5.73 26.23
N ARG A 287 -3.07 -4.74 27.09
CA ARG A 287 -2.57 -4.72 28.48
C ARG A 287 -3.06 -5.92 29.31
N ARG A 288 -4.31 -6.35 29.11
CA ARG A 288 -4.82 -7.57 29.73
C ARG A 288 -4.03 -8.81 29.30
N TRP A 289 -3.77 -8.97 28.00
CA TRP A 289 -3.01 -10.13 27.50
C TRP A 289 -1.57 -10.11 27.97
N GLU A 290 -0.94 -8.94 28.04
CA GLU A 290 0.38 -8.77 28.66
C GLU A 290 0.38 -9.28 30.10
N SER A 291 -0.60 -8.84 30.92
CA SER A 291 -0.72 -9.32 32.31
C SER A 291 -0.97 -10.83 32.41
N VAL A 292 -1.70 -11.44 31.47
CA VAL A 292 -1.90 -12.89 31.42
C VAL A 292 -0.58 -13.60 31.11
N ILE A 293 0.21 -13.08 30.16
CA ILE A 293 1.54 -13.63 29.84
C ILE A 293 2.47 -13.54 31.06
N GLU A 294 2.53 -12.38 31.72
CA GLU A 294 3.38 -12.20 32.91
C GLU A 294 2.98 -13.14 34.06
N HIS A 295 1.69 -13.45 34.22
CA HIS A 295 1.20 -14.46 35.17
C HIS A 295 1.79 -15.85 34.86
N PHE A 296 1.73 -16.29 33.60
CA PHE A 296 2.29 -17.59 33.21
C PHE A 296 3.82 -17.65 33.36
N ILE A 297 4.53 -16.54 33.14
CA ILE A 297 5.97 -16.46 33.37
C ILE A 297 6.28 -16.57 34.87
N ARG A 298 5.56 -15.82 35.71
CA ARG A 298 5.84 -15.73 37.15
C ARG A 298 5.41 -16.96 37.92
N ASP A 299 4.16 -17.39 37.73
CA ASP A 299 3.50 -18.36 38.62
C ASP A 299 3.59 -19.78 38.05
N HIS A 300 3.58 -19.91 36.72
CA HIS A 300 3.72 -21.20 36.03
C HIS A 300 5.14 -21.48 35.52
N ARG A 301 6.08 -20.54 35.73
CA ARG A 301 7.50 -20.67 35.36
C ARG A 301 7.75 -20.97 33.88
N ILE A 302 6.80 -20.61 33.01
CA ILE A 302 6.99 -20.75 31.56
C ILE A 302 8.08 -19.75 31.12
N PRO A 303 9.10 -20.16 30.35
CA PRO A 303 10.15 -19.25 29.91
C PRO A 303 9.58 -18.06 29.14
N ARG A 304 10.03 -16.84 29.47
CA ARG A 304 9.61 -15.60 28.78
C ARG A 304 9.83 -15.67 27.26
N SER A 305 10.90 -16.35 26.83
CA SER A 305 11.21 -16.58 25.41
C SER A 305 10.07 -17.24 24.64
N SER A 306 9.29 -18.12 25.28
CA SER A 306 8.12 -18.79 24.69
C SER A 306 7.00 -17.81 24.31
N PHE A 307 6.99 -16.60 24.90
CA PHE A 307 6.01 -15.55 24.64
C PHE A 307 6.60 -14.33 23.91
N GLN A 308 7.90 -14.33 23.60
CA GLN A 308 8.62 -13.13 23.16
C GLN A 308 7.96 -12.47 21.94
N VAL A 309 7.57 -13.24 20.92
CA VAL A 309 6.89 -12.72 19.72
C VAL A 309 5.56 -12.02 20.07
N MET A 310 4.78 -12.57 21.00
CA MET A 310 3.53 -11.94 21.43
C MET A 310 3.76 -10.68 22.27
N LEU A 311 4.77 -10.70 23.15
CA LEU A 311 5.16 -9.53 23.95
C LEU A 311 5.64 -8.39 23.06
N ASP A 312 6.54 -8.67 22.12
CA ASP A 312 7.02 -7.69 21.13
C ASP A 312 5.86 -7.10 20.33
N GLY A 313 4.91 -7.94 19.90
CA GLY A 313 3.71 -7.50 19.20
C GLY A 313 2.78 -6.63 20.07
N ILE A 314 2.62 -6.96 21.36
CA ILE A 314 1.84 -6.16 22.30
C ILE A 314 2.52 -4.81 22.56
N HIS A 315 3.82 -4.79 22.81
CA HIS A 315 4.59 -3.56 23.04
C HIS A 315 4.60 -2.67 21.81
N ALA A 316 4.85 -3.23 20.63
CA ALA A 316 4.74 -2.48 19.37
C ALA A 316 3.33 -1.90 19.15
N ASP A 317 2.28 -2.66 19.46
CA ASP A 317 0.91 -2.16 19.40
C ASP A 317 0.67 -1.00 20.37
N LEU A 318 1.09 -1.13 21.63
CA LEU A 318 0.83 -0.13 22.68
C LEU A 318 1.66 1.15 22.51
N GLU A 319 2.94 1.03 22.18
CA GLU A 319 3.89 2.14 22.15
C GLU A 319 3.89 2.88 20.81
N ARG A 320 3.65 2.16 19.71
CA ARG A 320 3.78 2.70 18.35
C ARG A 320 2.47 2.70 17.59
N TYR A 321 1.89 1.52 17.33
CA TYR A 321 0.81 1.43 16.35
C TYR A 321 -0.50 2.04 16.82
N LEU A 322 -0.90 1.87 18.08
CA LEU A 322 -2.14 2.45 18.61
C LEU A 322 -2.11 3.98 18.66
N PRO A 323 -1.03 4.64 19.17
CA PRO A 323 -0.91 6.09 19.08
C PRO A 323 -0.94 6.62 17.65
N GLU A 324 -0.22 5.99 16.72
CA GLU A 324 -0.22 6.34 15.30
C GLU A 324 -1.63 6.18 14.68
N GLU A 325 -2.30 5.07 14.95
CA GLU A 325 -3.66 4.77 14.50
C GLU A 325 -4.66 5.80 15.05
N GLN A 326 -4.53 6.20 16.32
CA GLN A 326 -5.36 7.23 16.94
C GLN A 326 -5.17 8.59 16.28
N ALA A 327 -3.92 9.04 16.10
CA ALA A 327 -3.62 10.32 15.45
C ALA A 327 -4.15 10.37 14.00
N ARG A 328 -3.98 9.26 13.27
CA ARG A 328 -4.43 9.09 11.89
C ARG A 328 -5.95 9.12 11.77
N LEU A 329 -6.66 8.32 12.56
CA LEU A 329 -8.13 8.29 12.54
C LEU A 329 -8.73 9.64 12.97
N GLY A 330 -8.10 10.34 13.92
CA GLY A 330 -8.47 11.71 14.31
C GLY A 330 -8.35 12.69 13.15
N SER A 331 -7.18 12.70 12.50
CA SER A 331 -6.89 13.56 11.33
C SER A 331 -7.88 13.32 10.18
N ILE A 332 -8.20 12.05 9.90
CA ILE A 332 -9.19 11.67 8.88
C ILE A 332 -10.60 12.13 9.28
N ALA A 333 -11.00 11.93 10.55
CA ALA A 333 -12.31 12.36 11.04
C ALA A 333 -12.52 13.88 10.91
N ASP A 334 -11.47 14.67 11.16
CA ASP A 334 -11.50 16.13 11.03
C ASP A 334 -11.53 16.58 9.56
N ALA A 335 -10.77 15.92 8.68
CA ALA A 335 -10.82 16.20 7.25
C ALA A 335 -12.19 15.89 6.65
N LEU A 336 -12.80 14.76 7.02
CA LEU A 336 -14.15 14.40 6.61
C LEU A 336 -15.19 15.43 7.07
N LEU A 337 -15.01 16.04 8.25
CA LEU A 337 -15.87 17.14 8.70
C LEU A 337 -15.70 18.38 7.82
N ARG A 338 -14.46 18.75 7.46
CA ARG A 338 -14.19 19.89 6.57
C ARG A 338 -14.81 19.69 5.19
N TRP A 339 -14.67 18.51 4.59
CA TRP A 339 -15.34 18.23 3.31
C TRP A 339 -16.85 18.16 3.41
N LYS A 340 -17.40 17.57 4.47
CA LYS A 340 -18.85 17.61 4.70
C LYS A 340 -19.35 19.06 4.71
N ARG A 341 -18.66 19.97 5.41
CA ARG A 341 -19.01 21.40 5.42
C ARG A 341 -18.88 22.02 4.03
N ALA A 342 -17.81 21.73 3.30
CA ALA A 342 -17.62 22.24 1.94
C ALA A 342 -18.74 21.80 0.96
N TYR A 343 -19.27 20.59 1.08
CA TYR A 343 -20.39 20.11 0.25
C TYR A 343 -21.76 20.69 0.65
N LEU A 344 -21.87 21.30 1.82
CA LEU A 344 -23.09 21.95 2.32
C LEU A 344 -23.02 23.47 2.20
N ASP A 345 -21.86 24.00 1.79
CA ASP A 345 -21.59 25.42 1.67
C ASP A 345 -22.35 25.99 0.46
N PRO A 346 -23.29 26.94 0.67
CA PRO A 346 -24.06 27.54 -0.41
C PRO A 346 -23.19 28.15 -1.52
N GLU A 347 -22.03 28.71 -1.17
CA GLU A 347 -21.10 29.32 -2.13
C GLU A 347 -20.38 28.29 -3.01
N LYS A 348 -20.47 27.00 -2.66
CA LYS A 348 -19.85 25.88 -3.38
C LYS A 348 -20.86 24.91 -3.97
N LEU A 349 -22.15 25.26 -3.98
CA LEU A 349 -23.22 24.40 -4.52
C LEU A 349 -22.95 24.02 -5.98
N ASP A 350 -22.58 24.98 -6.82
CA ASP A 350 -22.26 24.75 -8.24
C ASP A 350 -21.14 23.72 -8.41
N SER A 351 -20.11 23.76 -7.55
CA SER A 351 -19.02 22.77 -7.58
C SER A 351 -19.48 21.38 -7.14
N THR A 352 -20.43 21.30 -6.21
CA THR A 352 -21.01 20.03 -5.72
C THR A 352 -21.96 19.44 -6.77
N GLU A 353 -22.70 20.28 -7.48
CA GLU A 353 -23.56 19.88 -8.59
C GLU A 353 -22.73 19.45 -9.81
N ALA A 354 -21.68 20.20 -10.17
CA ALA A 354 -20.74 19.80 -11.20
C ALA A 354 -20.07 18.46 -10.90
N LEU A 355 -19.74 18.20 -9.63
CA LEU A 355 -19.24 16.88 -9.20
C LEU A 355 -20.27 15.77 -9.43
N ARG A 356 -21.52 15.99 -9.01
CA ARG A 356 -22.63 15.04 -9.20
C ARG A 356 -22.88 14.74 -10.66
N GLU A 357 -22.89 15.77 -11.49
CA GLU A 357 -23.12 15.65 -12.93
C GLU A 357 -21.95 14.95 -13.60
N GLY A 358 -20.70 15.30 -13.24
CA GLY A 358 -19.53 14.60 -13.72
C GLY A 358 -19.60 13.09 -13.46
N PHE A 359 -20.06 12.65 -12.28
CA PHE A 359 -20.19 11.22 -11.97
C PHE A 359 -21.26 10.48 -12.79
N ARG A 360 -22.13 11.20 -13.52
CA ARG A 360 -23.09 10.62 -14.47
C ARG A 360 -22.48 10.37 -15.84
N ASP A 361 -21.27 10.89 -16.11
CA ASP A 361 -20.61 10.70 -17.39
C ASP A 361 -20.40 9.20 -17.71
N PRO A 362 -20.66 8.75 -18.96
CA PRO A 362 -20.44 7.37 -19.37
C PRO A 362 -19.02 6.82 -19.13
N PHE A 363 -18.02 7.69 -18.96
CA PHE A 363 -16.67 7.36 -18.54
C PHE A 363 -16.65 6.48 -17.30
N PHE A 364 -17.40 6.82 -16.24
CA PHE A 364 -17.38 6.06 -14.99
C PHE A 364 -17.97 4.66 -15.16
N ALA A 365 -18.98 4.51 -16.01
CA ALA A 365 -19.51 3.19 -16.36
C ALA A 365 -18.48 2.37 -17.15
N ARG A 366 -17.71 2.98 -18.06
CA ARG A 366 -16.58 2.33 -18.76
C ARG A 366 -15.46 1.94 -17.79
N ALA A 367 -15.08 2.82 -16.86
CA ALA A 367 -14.06 2.56 -15.84
C ALA A 367 -14.44 1.38 -14.95
N GLN A 368 -15.68 1.33 -14.45
CA GLN A 368 -16.16 0.19 -13.69
C GLN A 368 -16.13 -1.13 -14.47
N ARG A 369 -16.39 -1.09 -15.79
CA ARG A 369 -16.25 -2.29 -16.64
C ARG A 369 -14.80 -2.75 -16.75
N ARG A 370 -13.84 -1.82 -16.86
CA ARG A 370 -12.39 -2.13 -16.85
C ARG A 370 -11.97 -2.77 -15.53
N ILE A 371 -12.34 -2.17 -14.40
CA ILE A 371 -12.09 -2.69 -13.05
C ILE A 371 -12.66 -4.11 -12.89
N ARG A 372 -13.91 -4.36 -13.30
CA ARG A 372 -14.50 -5.71 -13.27
C ARG A 372 -13.74 -6.68 -14.18
N GLY A 373 -13.26 -6.23 -15.33
CA GLY A 373 -12.42 -7.02 -16.23
C GLY A 373 -11.10 -7.44 -15.60
N LEU A 374 -10.38 -6.50 -14.99
CA LEU A 374 -9.12 -6.75 -14.30
C LEU A 374 -9.32 -7.61 -13.05
N SER A 375 -10.35 -7.35 -12.24
CA SER A 375 -10.68 -8.17 -11.07
C SER A 375 -10.94 -9.64 -11.43
N ARG A 376 -11.67 -9.93 -12.52
CA ARG A 376 -11.84 -11.31 -13.02
C ARG A 376 -10.53 -11.91 -13.51
N ARG A 377 -9.64 -11.11 -14.09
CA ARG A 377 -8.32 -11.56 -14.53
C ARG A 377 -7.42 -11.90 -13.34
N LEU A 378 -7.38 -11.03 -12.34
CA LEU A 378 -6.70 -11.26 -11.08
C LEU A 378 -7.19 -12.56 -10.42
N ALA A 379 -8.51 -12.75 -10.33
CA ALA A 379 -9.09 -13.96 -9.74
C ALA A 379 -8.64 -15.25 -10.44
N ARG A 380 -8.43 -15.22 -11.77
CA ARG A 380 -7.89 -16.37 -12.53
C ARG A 380 -6.39 -16.57 -12.30
N LEU A 381 -5.61 -15.49 -12.20
CA LEU A 381 -4.17 -15.56 -11.93
C LEU A 381 -3.85 -16.07 -10.52
N LEU A 382 -4.76 -15.83 -9.58
CA LEU A 382 -4.68 -16.32 -8.20
C LEU A 382 -5.35 -17.69 -8.00
N GLN A 383 -5.90 -18.29 -9.05
CA GLN A 383 -6.51 -19.61 -8.93
C GLN A 383 -5.45 -20.62 -8.44
N ASP A 384 -5.81 -21.40 -7.42
CA ASP A 384 -4.95 -22.40 -6.76
C ASP A 384 -3.69 -21.82 -6.08
N ARG A 385 -3.63 -20.50 -5.88
CA ARG A 385 -2.58 -19.84 -5.10
C ARG A 385 -3.13 -19.41 -3.73
N GLY A 386 -2.28 -19.43 -2.71
CA GLY A 386 -2.56 -18.87 -1.40
C GLY A 386 -1.63 -17.69 -1.09
N PRO A 387 -1.95 -16.90 -0.06
CA PRO A 387 -0.98 -15.96 0.50
C PRO A 387 0.23 -16.76 1.01
N GLU A 388 1.39 -16.54 0.40
CA GLU A 388 2.65 -16.99 0.98
C GLU A 388 3.06 -16.01 2.07
N GLY A 389 2.83 -16.37 3.33
CA GLY A 389 3.32 -15.55 4.42
C GLY A 389 2.59 -15.74 5.72
N PHE A 390 2.93 -16.79 6.45
CA PHE A 390 3.07 -16.68 7.90
C PHE A 390 4.31 -17.49 8.27
N ARG A 391 5.28 -16.86 8.94
CA ARG A 391 6.36 -17.59 9.62
C ARG A 391 5.66 -18.68 10.44
N ARG A 392 6.02 -19.94 10.19
CA ARG A 392 5.57 -21.01 11.10
C ARG A 392 6.15 -20.66 12.46
N PRO A 393 5.33 -20.61 13.53
CA PRO A 393 5.87 -20.43 14.86
C PRO A 393 6.92 -21.52 15.10
N GLU A 394 8.02 -21.17 15.75
CA GLU A 394 9.01 -22.16 16.13
C GLU A 394 8.37 -23.17 17.10
N PRO A 395 8.84 -24.43 17.16
CA PRO A 395 8.25 -25.45 18.03
C PRO A 395 8.11 -25.06 19.51
N GLU A 396 8.86 -24.06 19.97
CA GLU A 396 8.88 -23.58 21.36
C GLU A 396 8.08 -22.27 21.56
N GLU A 397 7.57 -21.66 20.49
CA GLU A 397 6.76 -20.43 20.56
C GLU A 397 5.30 -20.76 20.89
N ILE A 398 4.78 -20.19 21.98
CA ILE A 398 3.36 -20.31 22.31
C ILE A 398 2.56 -19.39 21.39
N THR A 399 1.59 -19.97 20.69
CA THR A 399 0.67 -19.24 19.82
C THR A 399 -0.45 -18.57 20.62
N PHE A 400 -1.12 -17.58 20.02
CA PHE A 400 -2.24 -16.92 20.68
C PHE A 400 -3.41 -17.88 21.03
N PRO A 401 -3.82 -18.83 20.18
CA PRO A 401 -4.80 -19.85 20.56
C PRO A 401 -4.37 -20.70 21.76
N GLU A 402 -3.11 -21.10 21.84
CA GLU A 402 -2.57 -21.84 22.98
C GLU A 402 -2.57 -21.00 24.26
N LEU A 403 -2.19 -19.72 24.18
CA LEU A 403 -2.29 -18.79 25.32
C LEU A 403 -3.75 -18.64 25.81
N VAL A 404 -4.71 -18.53 24.89
CA VAL A 404 -6.15 -18.47 25.25
C VAL A 404 -6.58 -19.76 25.96
N TRP A 405 -6.13 -20.92 25.47
CA TRP A 405 -6.40 -22.21 26.09
C TRP A 405 -5.79 -22.30 27.48
N LEU A 406 -4.48 -21.99 27.63
CA LEU A 406 -3.77 -21.96 28.91
C LEU A 406 -4.49 -21.06 29.92
N TYR A 407 -4.85 -19.85 29.50
CA TYR A 407 -5.59 -18.90 30.34
C TYR A 407 -6.94 -19.44 30.80
N THR A 408 -7.69 -20.06 29.89
CA THR A 408 -9.01 -20.62 30.19
C THR A 408 -8.90 -21.78 31.18
N GLU A 409 -7.92 -22.65 30.98
CA GLU A 409 -7.70 -23.83 31.80
C GLU A 409 -7.17 -23.47 33.20
N ASP A 410 -6.21 -22.54 33.29
CA ASP A 410 -5.72 -22.04 34.59
C ASP A 410 -6.83 -21.33 35.37
N ARG A 411 -7.72 -20.59 34.71
CA ARG A 411 -8.90 -19.99 35.38
C ARG A 411 -9.85 -21.03 35.94
N ARG A 412 -10.02 -22.16 35.24
CA ARG A 412 -10.91 -23.25 35.65
C ARG A 412 -10.34 -24.02 36.82
N LEU A 413 -9.05 -24.35 36.76
CA LEU A 413 -8.35 -25.15 37.76
C LEU A 413 -7.95 -24.34 38.99
N ASN A 414 -7.54 -23.08 38.79
CA ASN A 414 -6.98 -22.21 39.82
C ASN A 414 -7.70 -20.84 39.85
N PRO A 415 -8.99 -20.77 40.21
CA PRO A 415 -9.77 -19.53 40.16
C PRO A 415 -9.21 -18.41 41.05
N GLY A 416 -8.44 -18.76 42.10
CA GLY A 416 -7.77 -17.78 42.99
C GLY A 416 -6.64 -16.99 42.34
N HIS A 417 -6.11 -17.44 41.19
CA HIS A 417 -5.07 -16.73 40.44
C HIS A 417 -5.58 -15.45 39.77
N TRP A 418 -6.89 -15.34 39.56
CA TRP A 418 -7.46 -14.31 38.71
C TRP A 418 -8.48 -13.47 39.49
N PRO A 419 -8.33 -12.14 39.57
CA PRO A 419 -9.31 -11.30 40.24
C PRO A 419 -10.68 -11.50 39.58
N ARG A 420 -11.75 -11.56 40.39
CA ARG A 420 -13.12 -11.60 39.88
C ARG A 420 -13.33 -10.36 39.03
N GLN A 421 -13.48 -10.55 37.72
CA GLN A 421 -13.77 -9.44 36.82
C GLN A 421 -15.19 -8.93 37.14
N PRO A 422 -15.37 -7.63 37.35
CA PRO A 422 -16.70 -7.04 37.55
C PRO A 422 -17.60 -7.20 36.32
#